data_AF-A0A953VJM9-F1
#
_entry.id   AF-A0A953VJM9-F1
#
_cell.length_a   1.000
_cell.length_b   1.000
_cell.length_c   1.000
_cell.angle_alpha   90.00
_cell.angle_beta   90.00
_cell.angle_gamma   90.00
#
_symmetry.space_group_name_H-M   'P 1'
#
loop_
_entity.id
_entity.type
_entity.pdbx_description
1 polymer ?
#
loop_
_entity_poly.entity_id
_entity_poly.type
_entity_poly.pdbx_seq_one_letter_code
_entity_poly.pdbx_strand_id
1 'polypeptide(L)'
;MTKPSNKAEKSESEAMNTVMDSMMALNPMRETVMKAWFEMGTEALRFVSSRIQQDVETQRAMLACKNLEDIQKVQADFYNRALDQYRAETSRMMEIMMSAATGGLGVDLPDTRRKYNDVPL
;
A
#
# COMPACT_ATOMS: atom_id res chain seq x y z
N MET A 1 34.33 -27.81 41.84
CA MET A 1 33.06 -27.06 41.78
C MET A 1 33.25 -25.88 40.84
N THR A 2 32.76 -25.95 39.60
CA THR A 2 32.72 -24.78 38.71
C THR A 2 31.41 -24.85 37.92
N LYS A 3 30.44 -24.01 38.30
CA LYS A 3 29.16 -23.81 37.62
C LYS A 3 29.38 -22.91 36.39
N PRO A 4 29.05 -23.33 35.16
CA PRO A 4 28.92 -22.45 34.01
C PRO A 4 27.45 -22.05 33.73
N SER A 5 26.52 -22.25 34.68
CA SER A 5 25.07 -22.07 34.46
C SER A 5 24.68 -20.66 33.99
N ASN A 6 25.35 -19.63 34.51
CA ASN A 6 24.81 -18.26 34.44
C ASN A 6 25.00 -17.55 33.08
N LYS A 7 25.89 -18.05 32.22
CA LYS A 7 26.19 -17.41 30.91
C LYS A 7 25.37 -18.01 29.76
N ALA A 8 25.05 -19.30 29.85
CA ALA A 8 24.19 -19.99 28.89
C ALA A 8 22.71 -19.58 29.04
N GLU A 9 22.22 -19.53 30.29
CA GLU A 9 20.84 -19.12 30.60
C GLU A 9 20.54 -17.67 30.16
N LYS A 10 21.52 -16.77 30.26
CA LYS A 10 21.38 -15.37 29.83
C LYS A 10 21.34 -15.21 28.30
N SER A 11 22.12 -16.02 27.59
CA SER A 11 22.14 -16.06 26.12
C SER A 11 20.84 -16.63 25.54
N GLU A 12 20.28 -17.67 26.15
CA GLU A 12 18.97 -18.21 25.74
C GLU A 12 17.84 -17.24 26.08
N SER A 13 17.89 -16.56 27.23
CA SER A 13 16.91 -15.53 27.58
C SER A 13 16.97 -14.33 26.63
N GLU A 14 18.15 -13.86 26.24
CA GLU A 14 18.29 -12.77 25.25
C GLU A 14 17.80 -13.20 23.86
N ALA A 15 18.10 -14.43 23.43
CA ALA A 15 17.60 -14.97 22.17
C ALA A 15 16.07 -15.14 22.19
N MET A 16 15.52 -15.63 23.30
CA MET A 16 14.07 -15.82 23.47
C MET A 16 13.33 -14.48 23.57
N ASN A 17 13.94 -13.48 24.23
CA ASN A 17 13.42 -12.10 24.25
C ASN A 17 13.49 -11.45 22.87
N THR A 18 14.56 -11.69 22.10
CA THR A 18 14.71 -11.18 20.73
C THR A 18 13.68 -11.81 19.79
N VAL A 19 13.44 -13.12 19.91
CA VAL A 19 12.39 -13.82 19.15
C VAL A 19 11.01 -13.32 19.57
N MET A 20 10.77 -13.10 20.86
CA MET A 20 9.51 -12.56 21.36
C MET A 20 9.26 -11.12 20.89
N ASP A 21 10.26 -10.25 20.95
CA ASP A 21 10.20 -8.87 20.42
C ASP A 21 9.98 -8.86 18.90
N SER A 22 10.64 -9.77 18.18
CA SER A 22 10.42 -9.96 16.74
C SER A 22 8.98 -10.40 16.46
N MET A 23 8.44 -11.33 17.25
CA MET A 23 7.06 -11.79 17.13
C MET A 23 6.05 -10.69 17.52
N MET A 24 6.37 -9.85 18.51
CA MET A 24 5.52 -8.73 18.92
C MET A 24 5.55 -7.57 17.91
N ALA A 25 6.71 -7.26 17.31
CA ALA A 25 6.84 -6.27 16.24
C ALA A 25 6.10 -6.69 14.95
N LEU A 26 5.97 -8.00 14.72
CA LEU A 26 5.23 -8.56 13.57
C LEU A 26 3.70 -8.56 13.75
N ASN A 27 3.17 -8.38 14.96
CA ASN A 27 1.73 -8.46 15.23
C ASN A 27 0.92 -7.24 14.72
N PRO A 28 1.24 -5.98 15.07
CA PRO A 28 0.48 -4.81 14.58
C PRO A 28 0.73 -4.57 13.08
N MET A 29 1.92 -4.91 12.59
CA MET A 29 2.29 -4.80 11.18
C MET A 29 1.49 -5.77 10.29
N ARG A 30 1.15 -6.97 10.79
CA ARG A 30 0.29 -7.92 10.07
C ARG A 30 -1.13 -7.40 9.87
N GLU A 31 -1.72 -6.78 10.88
CA GLU A 31 -3.09 -6.28 10.78
C GLU A 31 -3.20 -5.12 9.78
N THR A 32 -2.26 -4.18 9.79
CA THR A 32 -2.22 -3.06 8.85
C THR A 32 -2.00 -3.53 7.42
N VAL A 33 -1.08 -4.48 7.20
CA VAL A 33 -0.82 -5.06 5.88
C VAL A 33 -2.03 -5.85 5.36
N MET A 34 -2.70 -6.64 6.22
CA MET A 34 -3.90 -7.37 5.83
C MET A 34 -5.05 -6.44 5.49
N LYS A 35 -5.25 -5.37 6.26
CA LYS A 35 -6.26 -4.34 5.95
C LYS A 35 -6.00 -3.67 4.62
N ALA A 36 -4.75 -3.26 4.35
CA ALA A 36 -4.36 -2.68 3.08
C ALA A 36 -4.56 -3.65 1.90
N TRP A 37 -4.29 -4.95 2.10
CA TRP A 37 -4.58 -5.97 1.09
C TRP A 37 -6.07 -6.05 0.75
N PHE A 38 -6.96 -6.04 1.75
CA PHE A 38 -8.41 -6.03 1.52
C PHE A 38 -8.90 -4.72 0.87
N GLU A 39 -8.34 -3.58 1.26
CA GLU A 39 -8.65 -2.28 0.65
C GLU A 39 -8.21 -2.24 -0.81
N MET A 40 -7.00 -2.70 -1.15
CA MET A 40 -6.55 -2.83 -2.55
C MET A 40 -7.44 -3.78 -3.35
N GLY A 41 -7.81 -4.93 -2.77
CA GLY A 41 -8.69 -5.89 -3.44
C GLY A 41 -10.07 -5.30 -3.74
N THR A 42 -10.63 -4.56 -2.79
CA THR A 42 -11.92 -3.88 -2.93
C THR A 42 -11.83 -2.77 -3.98
N GLU A 43 -10.75 -2.00 -3.98
CA GLU A 43 -10.54 -0.91 -4.93
C GLU A 43 -10.36 -1.45 -6.36
N ALA A 44 -9.59 -2.52 -6.54
CA ALA A 44 -9.46 -3.21 -7.82
C ALA A 44 -10.82 -3.70 -8.37
N LEU A 45 -11.64 -4.30 -7.51
CA LEU A 45 -12.99 -4.75 -7.92
C LEU A 45 -13.89 -3.58 -8.29
N ARG A 46 -13.85 -2.48 -7.52
CA ARG A 46 -14.57 -1.24 -7.80
C ARG A 46 -14.17 -0.67 -9.16
N PHE A 47 -12.86 -0.62 -9.44
CA PHE A 47 -12.31 -0.13 -10.69
C PHE A 47 -12.76 -0.98 -11.89
N VAL A 48 -12.62 -2.30 -11.81
CA VAL A 48 -13.04 -3.23 -12.88
C VAL A 48 -14.53 -3.11 -13.15
N SER A 49 -15.36 -3.03 -12.10
CA SER A 49 -16.80 -2.85 -12.24
C SER A 49 -17.14 -1.55 -12.99
N SER A 50 -16.49 -0.44 -12.63
CA SER A 50 -16.67 0.85 -13.30
C SER A 50 -16.25 0.82 -14.77
N ARG A 51 -15.13 0.15 -15.10
CA ARG A 51 -14.66 0.00 -16.48
C ARG A 51 -15.62 -0.81 -17.33
N ILE A 52 -16.16 -1.91 -16.80
CA ILE A 52 -17.17 -2.72 -17.49
C ILE A 52 -18.43 -1.90 -17.80
N GLN A 53 -18.91 -1.10 -16.83
CA GLN A 53 -20.06 -0.22 -17.05
C GLN A 53 -19.79 0.78 -18.17
N GLN A 54 -18.62 1.43 -18.17
CA GLN A 54 -18.25 2.35 -19.24
C GLN A 54 -18.13 1.68 -20.60
N ASP A 55 -17.61 0.45 -20.66
CA ASP A 55 -17.48 -0.29 -21.92
C ASP A 55 -18.87 -0.57 -22.51
N VAL A 56 -19.83 -0.97 -21.68
CA VAL A 56 -21.23 -1.18 -22.09
C VAL A 56 -21.89 0.13 -22.54
N GLU A 57 -21.70 1.22 -21.80
CA GLU A 57 -22.20 2.55 -22.18
C GLU A 57 -21.62 3.03 -23.51
N THR A 58 -20.33 2.80 -23.73
CA THR A 58 -19.63 3.18 -24.97
C THR A 58 -20.16 2.38 -26.14
N GLN A 59 -20.36 1.06 -25.98
CA GLN A 59 -20.97 0.23 -27.02
C GLN A 59 -22.39 0.69 -27.35
N ARG A 60 -23.20 1.01 -26.35
CA ARG A 60 -24.55 1.57 -26.56
C ARG A 60 -24.50 2.90 -27.32
N ALA A 61 -23.57 3.78 -26.96
CA ALA A 61 -23.39 5.06 -27.63
C ALA A 61 -22.94 4.87 -29.10
N MET A 62 -22.00 3.97 -29.36
CA MET A 62 -21.55 3.64 -30.72
C MET A 62 -22.69 3.08 -31.58
N LEU A 63 -23.54 2.20 -31.03
CA LEU A 63 -24.70 1.64 -31.74
C LEU A 63 -25.78 2.70 -32.06
N ALA A 64 -25.82 3.81 -31.32
CA ALA A 64 -26.73 4.92 -31.58
C ALA A 64 -26.20 5.93 -32.62
N CYS A 65 -24.92 5.84 -33.00
CA CYS A 65 -24.29 6.75 -33.96
C CYS A 65 -24.83 6.52 -35.38
N LYS A 66 -25.01 7.62 -36.14
CA LYS A 66 -25.55 7.57 -37.51
C LYS A 66 -24.49 7.65 -38.60
N ASN A 67 -23.27 8.04 -38.24
CA ASN A 67 -22.15 8.22 -39.16
C ASN A 67 -20.82 7.90 -38.45
N LEU A 68 -19.76 7.80 -39.23
CA LEU A 68 -18.42 7.46 -38.74
C LEU A 68 -17.80 8.54 -37.85
N GLU A 69 -18.12 9.81 -38.09
CA GLU A 69 -17.60 10.94 -37.29
C GLU A 69 -18.09 10.86 -35.84
N ASP A 70 -19.35 10.51 -35.63
CA ASP A 70 -19.94 10.33 -34.30
C ASP A 70 -19.29 9.16 -33.55
N ILE A 71 -18.98 8.06 -34.27
CA ILE A 71 -18.26 6.92 -33.69
C ILE A 71 -16.85 7.35 -33.25
N GLN A 72 -16.14 8.12 -34.08
CA GLN A 72 -14.80 8.60 -33.74
C GLN A 72 -14.82 9.50 -32.48
N LYS A 73 -15.83 10.36 -32.34
CA LYS A 73 -16.01 11.18 -31.12
C LYS A 73 -16.24 10.32 -29.89
N VAL A 74 -17.16 9.35 -29.95
CA VAL A 74 -17.43 8.43 -28.84
C VAL A 74 -16.17 7.65 -28.45
N GLN A 75 -15.39 7.20 -29.44
CA GLN A 75 -14.18 6.44 -29.19
C GLN A 75 -13.06 7.31 -28.59
N ALA A 76 -12.88 8.55 -29.08
CA ALA A 76 -11.92 9.48 -28.51
C ALA A 76 -12.26 9.82 -27.05
N ASP A 77 -13.53 10.09 -26.76
CA ASP A 77 -14.03 10.33 -25.41
C ASP A 77 -13.78 9.12 -24.48
N PHE A 78 -14.04 7.92 -24.98
CA PHE A 78 -13.78 6.68 -24.24
C PHE A 78 -12.29 6.54 -23.86
N TYR A 79 -11.38 6.76 -24.82
CA TYR A 79 -9.95 6.69 -24.55
C TYR A 79 -9.48 7.74 -23.55
N ASN A 80 -9.92 8.99 -23.69
CA ASN A 80 -9.57 10.05 -22.76
C ASN A 80 -10.03 9.72 -21.34
N ARG A 81 -11.29 9.28 -21.19
CA ARG A 81 -11.83 8.87 -19.88
C ARG A 81 -11.07 7.67 -19.30
N ALA A 82 -10.75 6.67 -20.10
CA ALA A 82 -9.98 5.52 -19.64
C ALA A 82 -8.62 5.95 -19.10
N LEU A 83 -7.88 6.81 -19.82
CA LEU A 83 -6.59 7.33 -19.37
C LEU A 83 -6.70 8.03 -18.01
N ASP A 84 -7.69 8.90 -17.84
CA ASP A 84 -7.87 9.62 -16.58
C ASP A 84 -8.25 8.68 -15.43
N GLN A 85 -9.08 7.68 -15.69
CA GLN A 85 -9.45 6.67 -14.71
C GLN A 85 -8.25 5.81 -14.28
N TYR A 86 -7.42 5.34 -15.22
CA TYR A 86 -6.22 4.56 -14.88
C TYR A 86 -5.21 5.38 -14.08
N ARG A 87 -5.05 6.67 -14.40
CA ARG A 87 -4.19 7.59 -13.62
C ARG A 87 -4.71 7.78 -12.21
N ALA A 88 -6.01 8.01 -12.05
CA ALA A 88 -6.65 8.15 -10.76
C ALA A 88 -6.53 6.86 -9.93
N GLU A 89 -6.78 5.71 -10.54
CA GLU A 89 -6.67 4.40 -9.90
C GLU A 89 -5.23 4.11 -9.45
N THR A 90 -4.25 4.41 -10.28
CA THR A 90 -2.83 4.25 -9.93
C THR A 90 -2.48 5.10 -8.71
N SER A 91 -2.93 6.36 -8.69
CA SER A 91 -2.72 7.27 -7.57
C SER A 91 -3.37 6.72 -6.29
N ARG A 92 -4.60 6.22 -6.41
CA ARG A 92 -5.34 5.65 -5.29
C ARG A 92 -4.69 4.39 -4.72
N MET A 93 -4.21 3.51 -5.59
CA MET A 93 -3.47 2.31 -5.17
C MET A 93 -2.16 2.67 -4.46
N MET A 94 -1.45 3.70 -4.93
CA MET A 94 -0.26 4.21 -4.25
C MET A 94 -0.61 4.77 -2.86
N GLU A 95 -1.71 5.51 -2.72
CA GLU A 95 -2.16 6.02 -1.41
C GLU A 95 -2.45 4.90 -0.42
N ILE A 96 -3.14 3.82 -0.85
CA ILE A 96 -3.44 2.66 0.00
C ILE A 96 -2.14 2.00 0.47
N MET A 97 -1.18 1.80 -0.45
CA MET A 97 0.10 1.19 -0.14
C MET A 97 0.96 2.07 0.79
N MET A 98 1.04 3.38 0.54
CA MET A 98 1.78 4.31 1.38
C MET A 98 1.17 4.41 2.78
N SER A 99 -0.17 4.44 2.88
CA SER A 99 -0.88 4.45 4.17
C SER A 99 -0.58 3.19 4.98
N ALA A 100 -0.52 2.03 4.32
CA ALA A 100 -0.13 0.77 4.93
C ALA A 100 1.32 0.79 5.43
N ALA A 101 2.24 1.33 4.63
CA ALA A 101 3.65 1.44 4.99
C ALA A 101 3.86 2.38 6.19
N THR A 102 3.22 3.55 6.21
CA THR A 102 3.31 4.49 7.34
C THR A 102 2.62 3.97 8.60
N GLY A 103 1.49 3.26 8.45
CA GLY A 103 0.76 2.67 9.56
C GLY A 103 1.44 1.42 10.16
N GLY A 104 2.14 0.63 9.34
CA GLY A 104 2.83 -0.58 9.77
C GLY A 104 4.23 -0.35 10.33
N LEU A 105 4.90 0.75 9.97
CA LEU A 105 6.27 1.02 10.38
C LEU A 105 6.41 1.77 11.71
N GLY A 106 5.33 2.32 12.30
CA GLY A 106 5.42 3.04 13.58
C GLY A 106 6.59 4.04 13.64
N VAL A 107 6.87 4.72 12.52
CA VAL A 107 8.06 5.58 12.40
C VAL A 107 7.79 6.87 13.18
N ASP A 108 8.14 6.87 14.46
CA ASP A 108 8.78 8.05 15.03
C ASP A 108 10.04 8.25 14.21
N LEU A 109 10.01 9.19 13.26
CA LEU A 109 11.21 9.61 12.55
C LEU A 109 12.22 9.94 13.65
N PRO A 110 13.41 9.31 13.69
CA PRO A 110 14.40 9.65 14.69
C PRO A 110 14.65 11.16 14.55
N ASP A 111 14.40 11.92 15.61
CA ASP A 111 14.67 13.34 15.67
C ASP A 111 16.12 13.56 15.20
N THR A 112 16.27 14.02 13.96
CA THR A 112 17.58 14.16 13.31
C THR A 112 18.38 15.33 13.88
N ARG A 113 17.97 15.88 15.03
CA ARG A 113 18.81 16.70 15.91
C ARG A 113 19.96 15.87 16.48
N ARG A 114 20.93 15.53 15.62
CA ARG A 114 22.31 15.29 16.02
C ARG A 114 22.74 16.51 16.83
N LYS A 115 22.84 16.35 18.15
CA LYS A 115 23.46 17.35 19.02
C LYS A 115 24.93 17.43 18.64
N TYR A 116 25.28 18.34 17.74
CA TYR A 116 26.65 18.79 17.50
C TYR A 116 27.16 19.64 18.69
N ASN A 117 26.94 19.16 19.92
CA ASN A 117 27.28 19.89 21.14
C ASN A 117 28.44 19.23 21.92
N ASP A 118 29.02 18.16 21.37
CA ASP A 118 30.10 17.39 21.98
C ASP A 118 31.46 17.62 21.28
N VAL A 119 31.62 18.70 20.50
CA VAL A 119 32.91 19.08 19.90
C VAL A 119 33.55 20.17 20.77
N PRO A 120 34.63 19.87 21.52
CA PRO A 120 35.35 20.89 22.28
C PRO A 120 36.10 21.82 21.32
N LEU A 121 35.98 23.14 21.54
CA LEU A 121 36.85 24.16 20.96
C LEU A 121 38.19 24.22 21.71
#